data_AF-A0A7Y5QC00-F1
#
_entry.id   AF-A0A7Y5QC00-F1
#
_cell.length_a   1.000
_cell.length_b   1.000
_cell.length_c   1.000
_cell.angle_alpha   90.00
_cell.angle_beta   90.00
_cell.angle_gamma   90.00
#
_symmetry.space_group_name_H-M   'P 1'
#
loop_
_entity.id
_entity.type
_entity.pdbx_description
1 polymer ?
#
loop_
_entity_poly.entity_id
_entity_poly.type
_entity_poly.pdbx_seq_one_letter_code
_entity_poly.pdbx_strand_id
1 'polypeptide(L)'
;MNLASPYWYPFERGETRGITGAEGGTVVEDEQHDDGARIMLESGCLRAPFAITVTVYGWMVHTRFFADEATAKQAYDDMKTALIDVLRRLPKEDDDPVLTEEIDEAVETFQARFP
;
A
#
# COMPACT_ATOMS: atom_id res chain seq x y z
N MET A 1 -11.73 -10.71 -14.25
CA MET A 1 -11.11 -9.58 -14.97
C MET A 1 -10.53 -8.68 -13.90
N ASN A 2 -9.21 -8.77 -13.67
CA ASN A 2 -8.56 -8.09 -12.56
C ASN A 2 -8.43 -6.60 -12.95
N LEU A 3 -9.33 -5.76 -12.45
CA LEU A 3 -9.24 -4.32 -12.63
C LEU A 3 -8.21 -3.79 -11.64
N ALA A 4 -6.93 -4.07 -11.89
CA ALA A 4 -5.88 -3.24 -11.33
C ALA A 4 -6.22 -1.80 -11.76
N SER A 5 -6.58 -0.95 -10.79
CA SER A 5 -6.88 0.46 -11.04
C SER A 5 -5.76 1.04 -11.92
N PRO A 6 -6.06 1.75 -13.03
CA PRO A 6 -5.11 2.04 -14.12
C PRO A 6 -3.92 2.93 -13.74
N TYR A 7 -3.75 3.21 -12.45
CA TYR A 7 -2.80 4.16 -11.88
C TYR A 7 -1.78 3.49 -10.92
N TRP A 8 -1.89 2.18 -10.68
CA TRP A 8 -0.82 1.43 -10.01
C TRP A 8 0.21 0.96 -11.04
N TYR A 9 1.48 1.21 -10.77
CA TYR A 9 2.59 0.78 -11.63
C TYR A 9 3.81 0.40 -10.80
N PRO A 10 4.75 -0.39 -11.36
CA PRO A 10 5.93 -0.85 -10.61
C PRO A 10 6.73 0.31 -10.04
N PHE A 11 6.99 0.27 -8.73
CA PHE A 11 7.87 1.22 -8.05
C PHE A 11 9.29 1.08 -8.60
N GLU A 12 9.97 2.20 -8.86
CA GLU A 12 11.32 2.23 -9.46
C GLU A 12 11.46 1.32 -10.70
N ARG A 13 10.44 1.29 -11.56
CA ARG A 13 10.41 0.44 -12.77
C ARG A 13 10.54 -1.06 -12.47
N GLY A 14 10.25 -1.48 -11.23
CA GLY A 14 10.35 -2.86 -10.76
C GLY A 14 11.74 -3.28 -10.29
N GLU A 15 12.70 -2.35 -10.18
CA GLU A 15 14.07 -2.63 -9.74
C GLU A 15 14.15 -3.16 -8.30
N THR A 16 13.11 -2.91 -7.49
CA THR A 16 13.04 -3.40 -6.11
C THR A 16 12.65 -4.87 -5.99
N ARG A 17 12.14 -5.52 -7.04
CA ARG A 17 11.74 -6.93 -6.94
C ARG A 17 12.97 -7.83 -6.73
N GLY A 18 12.85 -8.76 -5.78
CA GLY A 18 13.93 -9.69 -5.44
C GLY A 18 14.97 -9.15 -4.46
N ILE A 19 14.93 -7.87 -4.08
CA ILE A 19 15.79 -7.33 -3.03
C ILE A 19 15.14 -7.51 -1.65
N THR A 20 15.90 -7.22 -0.59
CA THR A 20 15.39 -7.23 0.79
C THR A 20 14.54 -6.00 1.07
N GLY A 21 13.30 -6.21 1.51
CA GLY A 21 12.36 -5.16 1.90
C GLY A 21 12.46 -4.75 3.38
N ALA A 22 11.51 -3.93 3.82
CA ALA A 22 11.53 -3.30 5.14
C ALA A 22 11.30 -4.31 6.28
N GLU A 23 10.53 -5.36 6.03
CA GLU A 23 10.27 -6.43 7.00
C GLU A 23 11.31 -7.57 6.92
N GLY A 24 12.39 -7.35 6.16
CA GLY A 24 13.53 -8.24 5.98
C GLY A 24 13.25 -9.43 5.06
N GLY A 25 12.10 -9.44 4.37
CA GLY A 25 11.77 -10.45 3.37
C GLY A 25 12.28 -10.08 1.98
N THR A 26 12.06 -10.97 1.01
CA THR A 26 12.28 -10.69 -0.40
C THR A 26 11.04 -10.03 -1.00
N VAL A 27 11.22 -8.88 -1.64
CA VAL A 27 10.14 -8.15 -2.33
C VAL A 27 9.60 -8.98 -3.49
N VAL A 28 8.29 -9.26 -3.45
CA VAL A 28 7.54 -10.01 -4.47
C VAL A 28 6.83 -9.04 -5.43
N GLU A 29 6.11 -8.07 -4.87
CA GLU A 29 5.42 -7.02 -5.60
C GLU A 29 5.70 -5.68 -4.93
N ASP A 30 5.83 -4.61 -5.72
CA ASP A 30 6.08 -3.26 -5.24
C ASP A 30 5.55 -2.28 -6.28
N GLU A 31 4.50 -1.57 -5.92
CA GLU A 31 3.76 -0.69 -6.82
C GLU A 31 3.57 0.68 -6.17
N GLN A 32 3.54 1.72 -6.99
CA GLN A 32 3.21 3.08 -6.59
C GLN A 32 2.00 3.60 -7.38
N HIS A 33 1.35 4.61 -6.80
CA HIS A 33 0.24 5.34 -7.39
C HIS A 33 0.63 6.82 -7.58
N ASP A 34 0.17 7.43 -8.67
CA ASP A 34 0.44 8.85 -9.00
C ASP A 34 -0.05 9.84 -7.93
N ASP A 35 -0.96 9.39 -7.06
CA ASP A 35 -1.56 10.20 -5.99
C ASP A 35 -0.77 10.08 -4.67
N GLY A 36 0.45 9.53 -4.69
CA GLY A 36 1.33 9.54 -3.53
C GLY A 36 1.16 8.35 -2.58
N ALA A 37 0.89 7.16 -3.12
CA ALA A 37 0.95 5.91 -2.35
C ALA A 37 1.96 4.91 -2.93
N ARG A 38 2.49 4.05 -2.06
CA ARG A 38 3.28 2.87 -2.40
C ARG A 38 2.76 1.68 -1.60
N ILE A 39 2.75 0.50 -2.22
CA ILE A 39 2.38 -0.75 -1.58
C ILE A 39 3.36 -1.86 -1.98
N MET A 40 3.96 -2.50 -0.99
CA MET A 40 4.97 -3.55 -1.15
C MET A 40 4.50 -4.84 -0.50
N LEU A 41 4.63 -5.96 -1.21
CA LEU A 41 4.48 -7.31 -0.68
C LEU A 41 5.85 -7.97 -0.58
N GLU A 42 6.20 -8.41 0.61
CA GLU A 42 7.41 -9.18 0.91
C GLU A 42 7.06 -10.64 1.25
N SER A 43 7.97 -11.56 0.92
CA SER A 43 7.92 -12.98 1.31
C SER A 43 9.16 -13.39 2.09
N GLY A 44 9.03 -14.34 3.00
CA GLY A 44 10.13 -14.77 3.86
C GLY A 44 10.58 -13.69 4.86
N CYS A 45 9.65 -12.89 5.39
CA CYS A 45 9.95 -11.82 6.35
C CYS A 45 10.43 -12.38 7.69
N LEU A 46 11.05 -11.52 8.51
CA LEU A 46 11.64 -11.93 9.80
C LEU A 46 10.61 -12.39 10.83
N ARG A 47 9.41 -11.82 10.79
CA ARG A 47 8.36 -12.00 11.83
C ARG A 47 7.15 -12.78 11.36
N ALA A 48 6.96 -12.93 10.05
CA ALA A 48 5.86 -13.65 9.43
C ALA A 48 6.26 -14.13 8.02
N PRO A 49 5.59 -15.15 7.46
CA PRO A 49 5.87 -15.62 6.10
C PRO A 49 5.73 -14.55 5.01
N PHE A 50 4.76 -13.63 5.16
CA PHE A 50 4.55 -12.52 4.22
C PHE A 50 4.20 -11.25 4.98
N ALA A 51 4.55 -10.10 4.40
CA ALA A 51 4.14 -8.80 4.90
C ALA A 51 3.73 -7.89 3.75
N ILE A 52 2.70 -7.07 3.97
CA ILE A 52 2.31 -5.98 3.06
C ILE A 52 2.53 -4.67 3.79
N THR A 53 3.38 -3.82 3.24
CA THR A 53 3.63 -2.47 3.75
C THR A 53 3.04 -1.45 2.79
N VAL A 54 2.13 -0.62 3.30
CA VAL A 54 1.56 0.53 2.60
C VAL A 54 2.18 1.79 3.15
N THR A 55 2.54 2.71 2.25
CA THR A 55 2.93 4.08 2.57
C THR A 55 2.04 5.01 1.79
N VAL A 56 1.34 5.91 2.48
CA VAL A 56 0.75 7.12 1.88
C VAL A 56 1.62 8.28 2.33
N TYR A 57 2.33 8.91 1.39
CA TYR A 57 3.40 9.84 1.71
C TYR A 57 2.87 11.05 2.50
N GLY A 58 3.45 11.27 3.69
CA GLY A 58 3.04 12.33 4.61
C GLY A 58 1.87 11.98 5.54
N TRP A 59 1.21 10.84 5.34
CA TRP A 59 -0.05 10.52 6.04
C TRP A 59 0.00 9.23 6.85
N MET A 60 0.43 8.11 6.26
CA MET A 60 0.50 6.85 7.00
C MET A 60 1.54 5.88 6.47
N VAL A 61 2.06 5.06 7.39
CA VAL A 61 2.69 3.78 7.09
C VAL A 61 1.91 2.71 7.82
N HIS A 62 1.50 1.67 7.12
CA HIS A 62 0.69 0.60 7.67
C HIS A 62 1.17 -0.77 7.15
N THR A 63 1.44 -1.69 8.07
CA THR A 63 1.98 -3.02 7.74
C THR A 63 1.06 -4.12 8.23
N ARG A 64 0.77 -5.09 7.36
CA ARG A 64 0.04 -6.32 7.70
C ARG A 64 0.88 -7.54 7.48
N PHE A 65 0.65 -8.55 8.31
CA PHE A 65 1.37 -9.82 8.27
C PHE A 65 0.44 -10.97 7.91
N PHE A 66 0.92 -11.89 7.09
CA PHE A 66 0.14 -13.01 6.57
C PHE A 66 0.92 -14.33 6.69
N ALA A 67 0.19 -15.42 6.90
CA ALA A 67 0.76 -16.76 7.03
C ALA A 67 0.92 -17.49 5.69
N ASP A 68 0.20 -17.08 4.65
CA ASP A 68 0.18 -17.74 3.35
C ASP A 68 0.12 -16.73 2.18
N GLU A 69 0.64 -17.17 1.04
CA GLU A 69 0.82 -16.34 -0.15
C GLU A 69 -0.51 -15.95 -0.81
N ALA A 70 -1.48 -16.87 -0.83
CA ALA A 70 -2.75 -16.66 -1.52
C ALA A 70 -3.55 -15.56 -0.82
N THR A 71 -3.64 -15.62 0.51
CA THR A 71 -4.28 -14.59 1.34
C THR A 71 -3.53 -13.26 1.23
N ALA A 72 -2.19 -13.27 1.24
CA ALA A 72 -1.40 -12.05 1.08
C ALA A 72 -1.65 -11.38 -0.28
N LYS A 73 -1.64 -12.14 -1.38
CA LYS A 73 -1.91 -11.60 -2.72
C LYS A 73 -3.33 -11.04 -2.86
N GLN A 74 -4.33 -11.73 -2.31
CA GLN A 74 -5.70 -11.21 -2.31
C GLN A 74 -5.80 -9.91 -1.48
N ALA A 75 -5.18 -9.88 -0.30
CA ALA A 75 -5.16 -8.69 0.54
C ALA A 75 -4.43 -7.52 -0.14
N TYR A 76 -3.37 -7.78 -0.91
CA TYR A 76 -2.64 -6.76 -1.67
C TYR A 76 -3.56 -6.05 -2.67
N ASP A 77 -4.34 -6.81 -3.46
CA ASP A 77 -5.31 -6.24 -4.40
C ASP A 77 -6.49 -5.53 -3.70
N ASP A 78 -6.97 -6.09 -2.59
CA ASP A 78 -8.04 -5.48 -1.78
C ASP A 78 -7.60 -4.16 -1.15
N MET A 79 -6.37 -4.10 -0.62
CA MET A 79 -5.78 -2.89 -0.03
C MET A 79 -5.55 -1.81 -1.09
N LYS A 80 -5.04 -2.16 -2.28
CA LYS A 80 -4.94 -1.22 -3.42
C LYS A 80 -6.29 -0.59 -3.77
N THR A 81 -7.35 -1.40 -3.79
CA THR A 81 -8.71 -0.93 -4.09
C THR A 81 -9.22 0.01 -3.00
N ALA A 82 -9.00 -0.33 -1.74
CA ALA A 82 -9.43 0.49 -0.60
C ALA A 82 -8.64 1.80 -0.48
N LEU A 83 -7.36 1.81 -0.84
CA LEU A 83 -6.52 3.02 -0.81
C LEU A 83 -7.04 4.13 -1.71
N ILE A 84 -7.80 3.80 -2.77
CA ILE A 84 -8.41 4.80 -3.65
C ILE A 84 -9.27 5.80 -2.87
N ASP A 85 -9.90 5.39 -1.77
CA ASP A 85 -10.71 6.29 -0.94
C ASP A 85 -9.84 7.32 -0.20
N VAL A 86 -8.73 6.87 0.40
CA VAL A 86 -7.74 7.76 1.03
C VAL A 86 -7.15 8.69 -0.01
N LEU A 87 -6.70 8.16 -1.15
CA LEU A 87 -6.03 8.91 -2.22
C LEU A 87 -6.91 10.00 -2.83
N ARG A 88 -8.24 9.82 -2.87
CA ARG A 88 -9.18 10.84 -3.38
C ARG A 88 -9.30 12.07 -2.48
N ARG A 89 -8.99 11.96 -1.19
CA ARG A 89 -9.08 13.05 -0.21
C ARG A 89 -7.77 13.80 -0.02
N LEU A 90 -6.68 13.28 -0.57
CA LEU A 90 -5.40 13.97 -0.53
C LEU A 90 -5.46 15.25 -1.39
N PRO A 91 -4.80 16.34 -0.94
CA PRO A 91 -4.60 17.52 -1.78
C PRO A 91 -3.86 17.10 -3.05
N LYS A 92 -4.27 17.64 -4.20
CA LYS A 92 -3.71 17.31 -5.52
C LYS A 92 -2.67 18.32 -5.97
N GLU A 93 -2.82 19.55 -5.53
CA GLU A 93 -1.90 20.65 -5.77
C GLU A 93 -1.42 21.24 -4.43
N ASP A 94 -0.25 21.90 -4.43
CA ASP A 94 0.34 22.46 -3.20
C ASP A 94 -0.54 23.53 -2.54
N ASP A 95 -1.37 24.23 -3.34
CA ASP A 95 -2.28 25.27 -2.88
C ASP A 95 -3.67 24.73 -2.46
N ASP A 96 -3.93 23.43 -2.63
CA ASP A 96 -5.20 22.83 -2.23
C ASP A 96 -5.35 22.88 -0.69
N PRO A 97 -6.54 23.20 -0.19
CA PRO A 97 -6.79 23.14 1.25
C PRO A 97 -6.63 21.69 1.74
N VAL A 98 -5.78 21.51 2.74
CA VAL A 98 -5.61 20.21 3.39
C VAL A 98 -6.77 19.98 4.35
N LEU A 99 -7.67 19.07 3.98
CA LEU A 99 -8.81 18.65 4.81
C LEU A 99 -8.39 17.50 5.73
N THR A 100 -7.54 17.81 6.72
CA THR A 100 -6.93 16.81 7.62
C THR A 100 -7.95 15.87 8.25
N GLU A 101 -9.08 16.39 8.76
CA GLU A 101 -10.10 15.56 9.40
C GLU A 101 -10.70 14.50 8.46
N GLU A 102 -10.95 14.85 7.19
CA GLU A 102 -11.49 13.91 6.20
C GLU A 102 -10.44 12.85 5.81
N ILE A 103 -9.17 13.24 5.72
CA ILE A 103 -8.07 12.34 5.41
C ILE A 103 -7.84 11.36 6.56
N ASP A 104 -7.83 11.86 7.80
CA ASP A 104 -7.67 11.05 9.00
C ASP A 104 -8.80 10.02 9.13
N GLU A 105 -10.07 10.42 8.91
CA GLU A 105 -11.21 9.49 8.92
C GLU A 105 -11.07 8.37 7.86
N ALA A 106 -10.59 8.71 6.66
CA ALA A 106 -10.36 7.73 5.61
C ALA A 106 -9.20 6.79 5.93
N VAL A 107 -8.12 7.31 6.54
CA VAL A 107 -6.98 6.52 7.02
C VAL A 107 -7.43 5.57 8.12
N GLU A 108 -8.19 6.04 9.11
CA GLU A 108 -8.73 5.21 10.19
C GLU A 108 -9.65 4.13 9.64
N THR A 109 -10.51 4.46 8.68
CA THR A 109 -11.38 3.48 8.00
C THR A 109 -10.56 2.41 7.28
N PHE A 110 -9.48 2.80 6.59
CA PHE A 110 -8.57 1.87 5.94
C PHE A 110 -7.90 0.94 6.97
N GLN A 111 -7.31 1.50 8.02
CA GLN A 111 -6.62 0.72 9.05
C GLN A 111 -7.57 -0.20 9.83
N ALA A 112 -8.80 0.24 10.09
CA ALA A 112 -9.81 -0.58 10.76
C ALA A 112 -10.26 -1.78 9.90
N ARG A 113 -10.31 -1.61 8.57
CA ARG A 113 -10.60 -2.69 7.62
C ARG A 113 -9.44 -3.68 7.50
N PHE A 114 -8.21 -3.21 7.68
CA PHE A 114 -6.98 -3.96 7.51
C PHE A 114 -6.15 -3.90 8.80
N PRO A 115 -6.50 -4.65 9.85
CA PRO A 115 -5.82 -4.59 11.14
C PRO A 115 -4.53 -5.40 11.21
#